data_AF-A0AAU4FI69-F1
#
_entry.id   AF-A0AAU4FI69-F1
#
_cell.length_a   1.000
_cell.length_b   1.000
_cell.length_c   1.000
_cell.angle_alpha   90.00
_cell.angle_beta   90.00
_cell.angle_gamma   90.00
#
_symmetry.space_group_name_H-M   'P 1'
#
loop_
_entity.id
_entity.type
_entity.pdbx_description
1 polymer ?
#
loop_
_entity_poly.entity_id
_entity_poly.type
_entity_poly.pdbx_seq_one_letter_code
_entity_poly.pdbx_strand_id
1 'polypeptide(L)'
;MFGLLFLIVPFAVSACSSEYRATSPEEVRTLAGSSEAVQARQREEARLRSVVRAYADTPLTLALVTVRDTCAGGSAKEWFFQTGDDTYRIDCSLVVTAYYGADPERMGDIVDAILTAGDRPGSLISFGHDQYRRNLVDYYRGHGPNPLGPHAQEPGILSDLSQSLTWDPVHDHNPHLLTQEPDRCIRHDPPVTRCLHEPESRTVAAIRKRYGSVFGLELGSADYYKVFKSGRTRG
;
A
#
# COMPACT_ATOMS: atom_id res chain seq x y z
N MET A 1 -76.79 -19.68 16.94
CA MET A 1 -76.29 -18.29 17.00
C MET A 1 -75.04 -18.29 17.88
N PHE A 2 -73.90 -17.93 17.28
CA PHE A 2 -72.61 -17.50 17.88
C PHE A 2 -71.92 -18.45 18.89
N GLY A 3 -70.61 -18.71 18.82
CA GLY A 3 -69.55 -18.18 17.97
C GLY A 3 -68.25 -18.95 18.25
N LEU A 4 -67.55 -19.25 17.17
CA LEU A 4 -66.23 -19.88 17.13
C LEU A 4 -65.17 -18.76 17.01
N LEU A 5 -63.92 -19.09 17.35
CA LEU A 5 -62.67 -18.30 17.22
C LEU A 5 -62.39 -17.21 18.28
N PHE A 6 -61.24 -17.34 18.95
CA PHE A 6 -60.06 -16.56 18.56
C PHE A 6 -58.78 -17.34 18.94
N LEU A 7 -58.18 -17.97 17.92
CA LEU A 7 -56.80 -18.46 17.95
C LEU A 7 -55.89 -17.23 17.89
N ILE A 8 -55.23 -16.93 18.99
CA ILE A 8 -54.05 -16.07 19.03
C ILE A 8 -52.90 -16.93 18.48
N VAL A 9 -52.30 -16.53 17.36
CA VAL A 9 -50.83 -16.40 17.13
C VAL A 9 -50.63 -15.88 15.70
N PRO A 10 -50.25 -14.61 15.48
CA PRO A 10 -49.53 -14.24 14.28
C PRO A 10 -48.05 -14.60 14.47
N PHE A 11 -47.62 -15.69 13.84
CA PHE A 11 -46.25 -15.90 13.40
C PHE A 11 -45.98 -14.91 12.26
N ALA A 12 -44.99 -14.01 12.40
CA ALA A 12 -44.30 -13.27 11.32
C ALA A 12 -43.68 -11.97 11.89
N VAL A 13 -42.42 -11.57 11.70
CA VAL A 13 -41.22 -12.14 11.07
C VAL A 13 -40.06 -11.49 11.83
N SER A 14 -39.29 -12.23 12.62
CA SER A 14 -37.97 -11.76 13.04
C SER A 14 -36.99 -12.00 11.89
N ALA A 15 -37.14 -11.22 10.81
CA ALA A 15 -36.08 -11.04 9.83
C ALA A 15 -34.98 -10.18 10.47
N CYS A 16 -34.32 -10.74 11.49
CA CYS A 16 -33.18 -10.14 12.14
C CYS A 16 -31.99 -10.20 11.19
N SER A 17 -31.92 -9.20 10.29
CA SER A 17 -30.70 -8.47 9.93
C SER A 17 -29.43 -9.30 9.65
N SER A 18 -29.53 -10.40 8.90
CA SER A 18 -28.35 -11.13 8.42
C SER A 18 -27.44 -10.26 7.55
N GLU A 19 -28.01 -9.25 6.88
CA GLU A 19 -27.26 -8.30 6.04
C GLU A 19 -26.33 -7.39 6.85
N TYR A 20 -26.58 -7.17 8.16
CA TYR A 20 -25.82 -6.23 8.98
C TYR A 20 -24.85 -6.87 9.99
N ARG A 21 -24.67 -8.19 9.94
CA ARG A 21 -23.73 -8.89 10.83
C ARG A 21 -22.31 -8.81 10.30
N ALA A 22 -21.34 -8.61 11.18
CA ALA A 22 -19.93 -8.72 10.85
C ALA A 22 -19.64 -10.13 10.30
N THR A 23 -18.77 -10.22 9.30
CA THR A 23 -18.37 -11.51 8.73
C THR A 23 -17.53 -12.27 9.76
N SER A 24 -17.78 -13.57 9.92
CA SER A 24 -17.04 -14.36 10.91
C SER A 24 -15.57 -14.52 10.51
N PRO A 25 -14.63 -14.63 11.47
CA PRO A 25 -13.22 -14.88 11.15
C PRO A 25 -12.99 -16.15 10.32
N GLU A 26 -13.78 -17.20 10.56
CA GLU A 26 -13.72 -18.46 9.81
C GLU A 26 -14.17 -18.28 8.35
N GLU A 27 -15.22 -17.49 8.11
CA GLU A 27 -15.67 -17.15 6.77
C GLU A 27 -14.63 -16.28 6.04
N VAL A 28 -14.05 -15.28 6.70
CA VAL A 28 -12.95 -14.47 6.13
C VAL A 28 -11.77 -15.35 5.75
N ARG A 29 -11.36 -16.27 6.63
CA ARG A 29 -10.24 -17.19 6.35
C ARG A 29 -10.54 -18.11 5.17
N THR A 30 -11.77 -18.62 5.09
CA THR A 30 -12.22 -19.47 3.97
C THR A 30 -12.19 -18.69 2.65
N LEU A 31 -12.71 -17.46 2.64
CA LEU A 31 -12.72 -16.60 1.46
C LEU A 31 -11.31 -16.15 1.05
N ALA A 32 -10.45 -15.80 2.00
CA ALA A 32 -9.05 -15.44 1.74
C ALA A 32 -8.23 -16.62 1.18
N GLY A 33 -8.59 -17.84 1.57
CA GLY A 33 -7.97 -19.07 1.07
C GLY A 33 -8.56 -19.59 -0.23
N SER A 34 -9.58 -18.94 -0.80
CA SER A 34 -10.23 -19.40 -2.02
C SER A 34 -9.26 -19.33 -3.21
N SER A 35 -9.53 -20.15 -4.23
CA SER A 35 -8.69 -20.17 -5.44
C SER A 35 -8.66 -18.81 -6.15
N GLU A 36 -9.79 -18.10 -6.12
CA GLU A 36 -9.99 -16.78 -6.69
C GLU A 36 -9.16 -15.74 -5.94
N ALA A 37 -9.19 -15.74 -4.60
CA ALA A 37 -8.40 -14.83 -3.77
C ALA A 37 -6.89 -15.07 -3.96
N VAL A 38 -6.46 -16.34 -3.99
CA VAL A 38 -5.05 -16.71 -4.20
C VAL A 38 -4.56 -16.25 -5.58
N GLN A 39 -5.35 -16.47 -6.64
CA GLN A 39 -5.00 -16.01 -7.98
C GLN A 39 -4.99 -14.48 -8.09
N ALA A 40 -5.96 -13.79 -7.50
CA ALA A 40 -5.99 -12.33 -7.46
C ALA A 40 -4.75 -11.76 -6.78
N ARG A 41 -4.38 -12.31 -5.62
CA ARG A 41 -3.14 -11.96 -4.92
C ARG A 41 -1.90 -12.18 -5.79
N GLN A 42 -1.79 -13.34 -6.43
CA GLN A 42 -0.63 -13.66 -7.26
C GLN A 42 -0.50 -12.70 -8.45
N ARG A 43 -1.61 -12.38 -9.14
CA ARG A 43 -1.63 -11.40 -10.22
C ARG A 43 -1.20 -10.03 -9.73
N GLU A 44 -1.77 -9.60 -8.60
CA GLU A 44 -1.51 -8.26 -8.08
C GLU A 44 -0.09 -8.12 -7.53
N GLU A 45 0.41 -9.10 -6.78
CA GLU A 45 1.81 -9.09 -6.33
C GLU A 45 2.78 -9.11 -7.50
N ALA A 46 2.51 -9.90 -8.55
CA ALA A 46 3.35 -9.92 -9.75
C ALA A 46 3.36 -8.56 -10.46
N ARG A 47 2.22 -7.88 -10.52
CA ARG A 47 2.08 -6.53 -11.06
C ARG A 47 2.89 -5.52 -10.25
N LEU A 48 2.71 -5.46 -8.93
CA LEU A 48 3.46 -4.54 -8.07
C LEU A 48 4.98 -4.82 -8.14
N ARG A 49 5.39 -6.08 -8.11
CA ARG A 49 6.81 -6.46 -8.26
C ARG A 49 7.37 -6.14 -9.66
N SER A 50 6.54 -6.01 -10.69
CA SER A 50 7.00 -5.55 -12.01
C SER A 50 7.40 -4.07 -11.99
N VAL A 51 6.69 -3.24 -11.21
CA VAL A 51 7.07 -1.83 -10.97
C VAL A 51 8.40 -1.77 -10.22
N VAL A 52 8.56 -2.57 -9.15
CA VAL A 52 9.85 -2.67 -8.42
C VAL A 52 11.01 -3.00 -9.37
N ARG A 53 10.81 -3.93 -10.31
CA ARG A 53 11.85 -4.27 -11.30
C ARG A 53 12.11 -3.16 -12.31
N ALA A 54 11.12 -2.33 -12.65
CA ALA A 54 11.31 -1.22 -13.59
C ALA A 54 12.31 -0.18 -13.07
N TYR A 55 12.44 -0.03 -11.75
CA TYR A 55 13.43 0.83 -11.13
C TYR A 55 14.88 0.34 -11.29
N ALA A 56 15.11 -0.89 -11.76
CA ALA A 56 16.45 -1.38 -12.10
C ALA A 56 17.10 -0.64 -13.28
N ASP A 57 16.30 0.07 -14.09
CA ASP A 57 16.79 0.94 -15.18
C ASP A 57 17.30 2.31 -14.67
N THR A 58 17.23 2.55 -13.36
CA THR A 58 17.69 3.77 -12.70
C THR A 58 18.99 3.54 -11.92
N PRO A 59 19.69 4.57 -11.45
CA PRO A 59 20.89 4.40 -10.62
C PRO A 59 20.66 3.83 -9.21
N LEU A 60 19.43 3.39 -8.89
CA LEU A 60 19.06 2.82 -7.60
C LEU A 60 19.45 1.35 -7.49
N THR A 61 20.02 0.95 -6.36
CA THR A 61 20.37 -0.45 -6.10
C THR A 61 19.34 -1.09 -5.17
N LEU A 62 18.50 -1.99 -5.71
CA LEU A 62 17.51 -2.71 -4.91
C LEU A 62 18.21 -3.54 -3.81
N ALA A 63 17.77 -3.37 -2.57
CA ALA A 63 18.43 -4.00 -1.42
C ALA A 63 17.47 -4.75 -0.50
N LEU A 64 16.20 -4.35 -0.42
CA LEU A 64 15.18 -5.00 0.39
C LEU A 64 13.80 -4.82 -0.27
N VAL A 65 12.97 -5.86 -0.24
CA VAL A 65 11.54 -5.80 -0.57
C VAL A 65 10.74 -6.35 0.61
N THR A 66 9.67 -5.65 1.00
CA THR A 66 8.69 -6.15 1.95
C THR A 66 7.33 -6.29 1.29
N VAL A 67 6.56 -7.25 1.75
CA VAL A 67 5.18 -7.49 1.28
C VAL A 67 4.27 -7.58 2.48
N ARG A 68 3.20 -6.80 2.49
CA ARG A 68 2.13 -6.86 3.47
C ARG A 68 0.82 -7.12 2.75
N ASP A 69 0.22 -8.25 3.04
CA ASP A 69 -1.03 -8.73 2.47
C ASP A 69 -2.01 -8.97 3.62
N THR A 70 -3.15 -8.30 3.59
CA THR A 70 -4.14 -8.37 4.67
C THR A 70 -5.54 -8.46 4.09
N CYS A 71 -6.29 -9.44 4.55
CA CYS A 71 -7.72 -9.57 4.33
C CYS A 71 -8.48 -9.30 5.62
N ALA A 72 -9.56 -8.52 5.53
CA ALA A 72 -10.46 -8.23 6.63
C ALA A 72 -11.91 -8.43 6.21
N GLY A 73 -12.76 -8.86 7.14
CA GLY A 73 -14.20 -8.86 6.93
C GLY A 73 -14.82 -7.49 7.24
N GLY A 74 -16.01 -7.24 6.70
CA GLY A 74 -16.76 -6.03 7.05
C GLY A 74 -17.04 -5.98 8.55
N SER A 75 -16.91 -4.79 9.13
CA SER A 75 -17.12 -4.53 10.55
C SER A 75 -18.54 -4.02 10.78
N ALA A 76 -19.25 -4.54 11.78
CA ALA A 76 -20.58 -4.03 12.11
C ALA A 76 -20.50 -2.54 12.50
N LYS A 77 -21.50 -1.76 12.10
CA LYS A 77 -21.61 -0.35 12.53
C LYS A 77 -21.79 -0.29 14.04
N GLU A 78 -20.79 0.26 14.73
CA GLU A 78 -20.91 0.57 16.16
C GLU A 78 -21.96 1.66 16.38
N TRP A 79 -22.72 1.56 17.46
CA TRP A 79 -23.88 2.41 17.72
C TRP A 79 -23.52 3.90 17.89
N PHE A 80 -22.28 4.19 18.29
CA PHE A 80 -21.80 5.54 18.56
C PHE A 80 -20.93 6.14 17.44
N PHE A 81 -20.13 5.32 16.76
CA PHE A 81 -19.17 5.82 15.78
C PHE A 81 -19.58 5.58 14.33
N GLN A 82 -20.54 4.69 14.04
CA GLN A 82 -21.01 4.31 12.69
C GLN A 82 -19.90 4.14 11.62
N THR A 83 -18.65 3.91 12.04
CA THR A 83 -17.46 3.77 11.19
C THR A 83 -17.32 2.37 10.61
N GLY A 84 -18.13 1.41 11.08
CA GLY A 84 -18.19 0.06 10.52
C GLY A 84 -18.68 0.08 9.08
N ASP A 85 -17.91 -0.49 8.17
CA ASP A 85 -18.36 -0.82 6.82
C ASP A 85 -18.65 -2.32 6.77
N ASP A 86 -19.93 -2.66 6.75
CA ASP A 86 -20.42 -4.03 6.70
C ASP A 86 -20.87 -4.42 5.30
N THR A 87 -20.57 -3.62 4.28
CA THR A 87 -21.03 -3.86 2.90
C THR A 87 -20.32 -5.03 2.22
N TYR A 88 -19.17 -5.46 2.76
CA TYR A 88 -18.35 -6.53 2.23
C TYR A 88 -18.17 -7.70 3.21
N ARG A 89 -18.11 -8.90 2.64
CA ARG A 89 -17.76 -10.13 3.35
C ARG A 89 -16.27 -10.19 3.62
N ILE A 90 -15.48 -9.81 2.61
CA ILE A 90 -14.02 -9.74 2.67
C ILE A 90 -13.54 -8.59 1.79
N ASP A 91 -12.49 -7.93 2.25
CA ASP A 91 -11.72 -6.94 1.54
C ASP A 91 -10.24 -7.21 1.78
N CYS A 92 -9.49 -7.46 0.72
CA CYS A 92 -8.07 -7.76 0.77
C CYS A 92 -7.26 -6.63 0.14
N SER A 93 -6.18 -6.25 0.83
CA SER A 93 -5.24 -5.23 0.41
C SER A 93 -3.83 -5.79 0.37
N LEU A 94 -3.03 -5.28 -0.57
CA LEU A 94 -1.65 -5.67 -0.77
C LEU A 94 -0.79 -4.41 -0.85
N VAL A 95 0.28 -4.38 -0.07
CA VAL A 95 1.31 -3.34 -0.13
C VAL A 95 2.65 -4.01 -0.37
N VAL A 96 3.39 -3.51 -1.35
CA VAL A 96 4.78 -3.88 -1.61
C VAL A 96 5.64 -2.65 -1.41
N THR A 97 6.62 -2.73 -0.52
CA THR A 97 7.59 -1.66 -0.30
C THR A 97 8.98 -2.13 -0.72
N ALA A 98 9.61 -1.43 -1.65
CA ALA A 98 10.97 -1.72 -2.09
C ALA A 98 11.92 -0.62 -1.59
N TYR A 99 13.02 -1.04 -0.98
CA TYR A 99 14.07 -0.15 -0.50
C TYR A 99 15.31 -0.27 -1.37
N TYR A 100 15.79 0.88 -1.82
CA TYR A 100 16.96 0.99 -2.67
C TYR A 100 18.05 1.79 -1.97
N GLY A 101 19.30 1.37 -2.15
CA GLY A 101 20.46 2.16 -1.79
C GLY A 101 20.87 3.09 -2.92
N ALA A 102 21.30 4.30 -2.57
CA ALA A 102 21.82 5.27 -3.52
C ALA A 102 22.90 6.16 -2.89
N ASP A 103 23.75 6.72 -3.75
CA ASP A 103 24.79 7.67 -3.37
C ASP A 103 24.20 9.09 -3.22
N PRO A 104 24.20 9.69 -2.01
CA PRO A 104 23.62 11.01 -1.78
C PRO A 104 24.32 12.14 -2.54
N GLU A 105 25.60 11.98 -2.91
CA GLU A 105 26.34 13.00 -3.68
C GLU A 105 25.79 13.16 -5.11
N ARG A 106 25.01 12.16 -5.58
CA ARG A 106 24.43 12.12 -6.92
C ARG A 106 22.93 12.34 -6.93
N MET A 107 22.36 12.88 -5.86
CA MET A 107 20.89 12.98 -5.70
C MET A 107 20.21 13.66 -6.90
N GLY A 108 20.78 14.75 -7.41
CA GLY A 108 20.23 15.44 -8.58
C GLY A 108 20.17 14.54 -9.83
N ASP A 109 21.22 13.77 -10.09
CA ASP A 109 21.27 12.83 -11.23
C ASP A 109 20.39 11.60 -11.01
N ILE A 110 20.25 11.13 -9.77
CA ILE A 110 19.37 10.02 -9.42
C ILE A 110 17.91 10.39 -9.69
N VAL A 111 17.47 11.55 -9.16
CA VAL A 111 16.10 12.03 -9.38
C VAL A 111 15.87 12.26 -10.88
N ASP A 112 16.78 12.93 -11.58
CA ASP A 112 16.69 13.16 -13.03
C ASP A 112 16.59 11.86 -13.84
N ALA A 113 17.35 10.82 -13.46
CA ALA A 113 17.29 9.52 -14.12
C ALA A 113 15.97 8.77 -13.86
N ILE A 114 15.43 8.85 -12.64
CA ILE A 114 14.10 8.30 -12.32
C ILE A 114 13.02 8.98 -13.16
N LEU A 115 13.06 10.31 -13.25
CA LEU A 115 12.12 11.10 -14.04
C LEU A 115 12.24 10.80 -15.53
N THR A 116 13.47 10.69 -16.04
CA THR A 116 13.76 10.30 -17.43
C THR A 116 13.22 8.90 -17.74
N ALA A 117 13.29 7.96 -16.79
CA ALA A 117 12.72 6.63 -16.96
C ALA A 117 11.19 6.66 -16.96
N GLY A 118 10.54 7.54 -16.20
CA GLY A 118 9.09 7.74 -16.22
C GLY A 118 8.56 8.49 -17.45
N ASP A 119 9.37 9.34 -18.08
CA ASP A 119 9.01 10.03 -19.34
C ASP A 119 8.86 9.08 -20.54
N ARG A 120 9.37 7.84 -20.44
CA ARG A 120 9.29 6.86 -21.53
C ARG A 120 7.83 6.43 -21.77
N PRO A 121 7.37 6.36 -23.03
CA PRO A 121 6.05 5.84 -23.34
C PRO A 121 5.83 4.44 -22.76
N GLY A 122 4.75 4.25 -22.01
CA GLY A 122 4.42 2.97 -21.37
C GLY A 122 5.29 2.62 -20.15
N SER A 123 6.01 3.58 -19.59
CA SER A 123 6.79 3.36 -18.36
C SER A 123 5.91 2.90 -17.20
N LEU A 124 6.45 1.98 -16.40
CA LEU A 124 5.86 1.58 -15.12
C LEU A 124 6.27 2.54 -13.98
N ILE A 125 7.19 3.47 -14.21
CA ILE A 125 7.57 4.51 -13.25
C ILE A 125 6.64 5.70 -13.48
N SER A 126 5.83 6.05 -12.48
CA SER A 126 4.80 7.08 -12.63
C SER A 126 5.31 8.52 -12.60
N PHE A 127 6.61 8.72 -12.37
CA PHE A 127 7.20 10.05 -12.19
C PHE A 127 7.90 10.49 -13.47
N GLY A 128 7.34 11.46 -14.18
CA GLY A 128 7.98 12.14 -15.31
C GLY A 128 8.27 13.60 -15.00
N HIS A 129 8.98 14.28 -15.90
CA HIS A 129 9.36 15.68 -15.69
C HIS A 129 8.19 16.66 -15.87
N ASP A 130 7.75 17.25 -14.77
CA ASP A 130 6.93 18.47 -14.76
C ASP A 130 7.74 19.68 -14.24
N GLN A 131 7.11 20.85 -14.14
CA GLN A 131 7.79 22.06 -13.67
C GLN A 131 8.35 21.91 -12.25
N TYR A 132 7.59 21.29 -11.34
CA TYR A 132 8.01 21.10 -9.95
C TYR A 132 9.21 20.15 -9.88
N ARG A 133 9.15 19.04 -10.61
CA ARG A 133 10.18 17.99 -10.60
C ARG A 133 11.48 18.44 -11.30
N ARG A 134 11.41 19.30 -12.31
CA ARG A 134 12.62 19.95 -12.87
C ARG A 134 13.28 20.87 -11.84
N ASN A 135 12.49 21.68 -11.12
CA ASN A 135 13.02 22.53 -10.05
C ASN A 135 13.63 21.69 -8.90
N LEU A 136 13.07 20.51 -8.61
CA LEU A 136 13.61 19.57 -7.63
C LEU A 136 15.00 19.05 -8.04
N VAL A 137 15.16 18.69 -9.31
CA VAL A 137 16.47 18.28 -9.88
C VAL A 137 17.48 19.43 -9.76
N ASP A 138 17.09 20.65 -10.14
CA ASP A 138 17.96 21.83 -10.05
C ASP A 138 18.37 22.15 -8.61
N TYR A 139 17.44 22.02 -7.66
CA TYR A 139 17.74 22.15 -6.23
C TYR A 139 18.82 21.17 -5.78
N TYR A 140 18.67 19.89 -6.12
CA TYR A 140 19.66 18.87 -5.75
C TYR A 140 21.00 18.98 -6.48
N ARG A 141 21.03 19.65 -7.64
CA ARG A 141 22.28 20.00 -8.33
C ARG A 141 22.91 21.30 -7.80
N GLY A 142 22.26 22.00 -6.87
CA GLY A 142 22.74 23.28 -6.32
C GLY A 142 22.54 24.47 -7.26
N HIS A 143 21.65 24.35 -8.26
CA HIS A 143 21.39 25.38 -9.26
C HIS A 143 20.10 26.17 -9.01
N GLY A 144 19.24 25.70 -8.09
CA GLY A 144 17.94 26.30 -7.83
C GLY A 144 17.60 26.37 -6.34
N PRO A 145 16.63 27.22 -5.96
CA PRO A 145 16.10 27.21 -4.60
C PRO A 145 15.31 25.93 -4.34
N ASN A 146 15.05 25.62 -3.07
CA ASN A 146 14.11 24.57 -2.70
C ASN A 146 12.75 24.84 -3.39
N PRO A 147 12.19 23.88 -4.15
CA PRO A 147 10.97 24.06 -4.93
C PRO A 147 9.72 24.33 -4.07
N LEU A 148 9.75 23.99 -2.78
CA LEU A 148 8.71 24.27 -1.81
C LEU A 148 8.88 25.65 -1.12
N GLY A 149 9.99 26.33 -1.37
CA GLY A 149 10.29 27.67 -0.88
C GLY A 149 11.57 27.75 -0.03
N PRO A 150 12.14 28.96 0.18
CA PRO A 150 13.46 29.14 0.80
C PRO A 150 13.62 28.63 2.24
N HIS A 151 12.51 28.50 2.97
CA HIS A 151 12.49 28.02 4.37
C HIS A 151 11.74 26.70 4.51
N ALA A 152 11.35 26.08 3.40
CA ALA A 152 10.70 24.78 3.44
C ALA A 152 11.70 23.70 3.82
N GLN A 153 11.19 22.64 4.44
CA GLN A 153 11.92 21.40 4.63
C GLN A 153 12.43 20.87 3.28
N GLU A 154 13.55 20.17 3.31
CA GLU A 154 14.07 19.50 2.12
C GLU A 154 13.01 18.56 1.52
N PRO A 155 12.74 18.62 0.20
CA PRO A 155 11.78 17.71 -0.41
C PRO A 155 12.32 16.28 -0.39
N GLY A 156 11.60 15.34 0.22
CA GLY A 156 12.01 13.93 0.34
C GLY A 156 11.00 12.94 -0.24
N ILE A 157 10.10 13.39 -1.11
CA ILE A 157 8.98 12.57 -1.60
C ILE A 157 8.53 12.96 -3.03
N LEU A 158 8.21 11.94 -3.82
CA LEU A 158 7.35 12.01 -5.00
C LEU A 158 6.17 11.05 -4.80
N SER A 159 4.96 11.51 -5.08
CA SER A 159 3.76 10.68 -4.94
C SER A 159 2.78 10.93 -6.09
N ASP A 160 2.17 9.85 -6.55
CA ASP A 160 1.00 9.85 -7.44
C ASP A 160 -0.09 8.94 -6.86
N LEU A 161 -1.11 8.59 -7.66
CA LEU A 161 -2.21 7.72 -7.21
C LEU A 161 -1.79 6.25 -6.96
N SER A 162 -0.63 5.82 -7.43
CA SER A 162 -0.24 4.40 -7.48
C SER A 162 1.10 4.07 -6.82
N GLN A 163 1.94 5.08 -6.60
CA GLN A 163 3.32 4.96 -6.12
C GLN A 163 3.64 6.15 -5.21
N SER A 164 4.34 5.85 -4.13
CA SER A 164 5.01 6.86 -3.30
C SER A 164 6.49 6.50 -3.23
N LEU A 165 7.34 7.42 -3.65
CA LEU A 165 8.79 7.28 -3.57
C LEU A 165 9.32 8.32 -2.57
N THR A 166 9.87 7.85 -1.47
CA THR A 166 10.52 8.68 -0.46
C THR A 166 12.02 8.43 -0.45
N TRP A 167 12.81 9.36 0.10
CA TRP A 167 14.24 9.16 0.30
C TRP A 167 14.78 9.92 1.51
N ASP A 168 15.94 9.49 2.00
CA ASP A 168 16.65 10.19 3.07
C ASP A 168 17.07 11.60 2.62
N PRO A 169 16.89 12.64 3.46
CA PRO A 169 17.38 13.98 3.16
C PRO A 169 18.90 14.01 3.01
N VAL A 170 19.39 14.89 2.14
CA VAL A 170 20.82 15.08 1.83
C VAL A 170 21.39 16.27 2.59
N HIS A 171 20.64 17.36 2.69
CA HIS A 171 21.03 18.63 3.31
C HIS A 171 20.40 18.84 4.69
N ASP A 172 19.24 18.24 4.95
CA ASP A 172 18.58 18.23 6.27
C ASP A 172 19.06 17.02 7.10
N HIS A 173 19.54 17.28 8.31
CA HIS A 173 20.05 16.24 9.21
C HIS A 173 19.01 15.76 10.23
N ASN A 174 17.73 16.14 10.08
CA ASN A 174 16.67 15.71 10.96
C ASN A 174 16.42 14.19 10.83
N PRO A 175 16.67 13.40 11.90
CA PRO A 175 16.53 11.95 11.84
C PRO A 175 15.07 11.48 11.63
N HIS A 176 14.09 12.33 11.93
CA HIS A 176 12.67 12.02 11.73
C HIS A 176 12.27 11.98 10.24
N LEU A 177 13.10 12.52 9.35
CA LEU A 177 12.87 12.51 7.91
C LEU A 177 13.53 11.32 7.20
N LEU A 178 14.35 10.55 7.92
CA LEU A 178 14.96 9.36 7.36
C LEU A 178 13.88 8.35 6.97
N THR A 179 14.13 7.63 5.89
CA THR A 179 13.37 6.45 5.52
C THR A 179 13.39 5.46 6.67
N GLN A 180 12.22 5.09 7.15
CA GLN A 180 12.05 4.26 8.34
C GLN A 180 12.21 2.77 8.00
N GLU A 181 12.60 1.99 9.01
CA GLU A 181 12.52 0.53 8.92
C GLU A 181 11.07 0.10 8.64
N PRO A 182 10.85 -0.96 7.86
CA PRO A 182 9.51 -1.52 7.71
C PRO A 182 8.95 -1.93 9.06
N ASP A 183 7.64 -1.77 9.27
CA ASP A 183 7.04 -2.23 10.53
C ASP A 183 7.31 -3.71 10.71
N ARG A 184 7.54 -4.10 11.97
CA ARG A 184 7.75 -5.50 12.31
C ARG A 184 6.57 -6.33 11.82
N CYS A 185 6.86 -7.49 11.24
CA CYS A 185 5.87 -8.51 10.94
C CYS A 185 5.32 -9.11 12.25
N ILE A 186 4.43 -8.39 12.94
CA ILE A 186 3.87 -8.82 14.24
C ILE A 186 2.89 -9.99 14.06
N ARG A 187 2.27 -10.12 12.88
CA ARG A 187 1.32 -11.19 12.56
C ARG A 187 1.62 -11.76 11.17
N HIS A 188 1.91 -13.05 11.12
CA HIS A 188 1.97 -13.86 9.90
C HIS A 188 1.04 -15.05 10.10
N ASP A 189 -0.19 -14.92 9.63
CA ASP A 189 -1.27 -15.92 9.76
C ASP A 189 -1.96 -16.08 8.39
N PRO A 190 -1.28 -16.70 7.41
CA PRO A 190 -1.89 -16.95 6.11
C PRO A 190 -3.09 -17.88 6.25
N PRO A 191 -4.16 -17.70 5.46
CA PRO A 191 -4.24 -16.80 4.29
C PRO A 191 -4.67 -15.35 4.59
N VAL A 192 -5.00 -15.01 5.84
CA VAL A 192 -5.61 -13.72 6.20
C VAL A 192 -4.58 -12.60 6.32
N THR A 193 -3.40 -12.91 6.84
CA THR A 193 -2.31 -11.94 6.95
C THR A 193 -1.01 -12.60 6.53
N ARG A 194 -0.35 -12.05 5.50
CA ARG A 194 0.99 -12.46 5.12
C ARG A 194 1.90 -11.24 5.15
N CYS A 195 3.04 -11.42 5.81
CA CYS A 195 4.11 -10.44 5.89
C CYS A 195 5.40 -11.13 5.43
N LEU A 196 6.05 -10.58 4.41
CA LEU A 196 7.33 -11.06 3.89
C LEU A 196 8.37 -9.95 3.94
N HIS A 197 9.63 -10.35 4.10
CA HIS A 197 10.78 -9.46 4.16
C HIS A 197 11.94 -10.13 3.42
N GLU A 198 12.40 -9.54 2.33
CA GLU A 198 13.28 -10.19 1.35
C GLU A 198 14.50 -9.31 1.02
N PRO A 199 15.73 -9.70 1.41
CA PRO A 199 16.07 -10.85 2.27
C PRO A 199 15.80 -10.56 3.75
N GLU A 200 15.34 -11.56 4.51
CA GLU A 200 14.86 -11.45 5.91
C GLU A 200 15.81 -10.71 6.86
N SER A 201 17.12 -10.84 6.66
CA SER A 201 18.13 -10.25 7.54
C SER A 201 18.51 -8.79 7.22
N ARG A 202 18.00 -8.22 6.13
CA ARG A 202 18.40 -6.86 5.69
C ARG A 202 17.58 -5.80 6.42
N THR A 203 18.21 -4.70 6.79
CA THR A 203 17.53 -3.55 7.42
C THR A 203 17.81 -2.27 6.63
N VAL A 204 16.92 -1.29 6.73
CA VAL A 204 17.08 0.05 6.15
C VAL A 204 18.36 0.71 6.67
N ALA A 205 18.65 0.59 7.97
CA ALA A 205 19.89 1.08 8.56
C ALA A 205 21.15 0.45 7.92
N ALA A 206 21.11 -0.85 7.59
CA ALA A 206 22.23 -1.52 6.92
C ALA A 206 22.38 -1.07 5.46
N ILE A 207 21.27 -0.75 4.77
CA ILE A 207 21.29 -0.17 3.42
C ILE A 207 21.93 1.22 3.48
N ARG A 208 21.46 2.09 4.38
CA ARG A 208 22.01 3.43 4.59
C ARG A 208 23.50 3.41 4.89
N LYS A 209 23.94 2.52 5.80
CA LYS A 209 25.37 2.35 6.12
C LYS A 209 26.22 1.96 4.91
N ARG A 210 25.66 1.22 3.96
CA ARG A 210 26.38 0.73 2.77
C ARG A 210 26.42 1.74 1.63
N TYR A 211 25.32 2.43 1.39
CA TYR A 211 25.14 3.26 0.19
C TYR A 211 25.15 4.77 0.47
N GLY A 212 24.92 5.19 1.72
CA GLY A 212 24.84 6.59 2.12
C GLY A 212 23.40 7.09 2.27
N SER A 213 22.54 6.80 1.28
CA SER A 213 21.11 7.15 1.30
C SER A 213 20.21 5.96 0.97
N VAL A 214 18.97 6.01 1.43
CA VAL A 214 17.92 5.04 1.15
C VAL A 214 16.73 5.71 0.46
N PHE A 215 16.24 5.07 -0.59
CA PHE A 215 14.94 5.34 -1.20
C PHE A 215 13.94 4.27 -0.79
N GLY A 216 12.70 4.66 -0.47
CA GLY A 216 11.57 3.76 -0.21
C GLY A 216 10.48 3.95 -1.26
N LEU A 217 10.21 2.92 -2.06
CA LEU A 217 9.11 2.88 -3.01
C LEU A 217 7.96 2.07 -2.40
N GLU A 218 6.87 2.72 -2.03
CA GLU A 218 5.64 2.09 -1.59
C GLU A 218 4.63 1.98 -2.74
N LEU A 219 4.13 0.77 -2.94
CA LEU A 219 3.13 0.44 -3.96
C LEU A 219 1.93 -0.23 -3.29
N GLY A 220 0.77 0.40 -3.37
CA GLY A 220 -0.47 -0.09 -2.77
C GLY A 220 -1.46 -0.59 -3.80
N SER A 221 -2.16 -1.68 -3.47
CA SER A 221 -3.42 -2.07 -4.09
C SER A 221 -4.45 -2.28 -3.00
N ALA A 222 -5.32 -1.30 -2.84
CA ALA A 222 -6.56 -1.49 -2.11
C ALA A 222 -7.46 -2.45 -2.89
N ASP A 223 -8.24 -3.25 -2.17
CA ASP A 223 -9.34 -4.03 -2.70
C ASP A 223 -8.98 -4.98 -3.87
N TYR A 224 -7.78 -5.60 -3.85
CA TYR A 224 -7.36 -6.52 -4.92
C TYR A 224 -8.27 -7.74 -5.02
N TYR A 225 -8.95 -8.08 -3.93
CA TYR A 225 -10.02 -9.07 -3.87
C TYR A 225 -11.08 -8.61 -2.87
N LYS A 226 -12.28 -8.35 -3.38
CA LYS A 226 -13.40 -7.85 -2.57
C LYS A 226 -14.69 -8.58 -2.93
N VAL A 227 -15.38 -9.07 -1.90
CA VAL A 227 -16.69 -9.73 -2.06
C VAL A 227 -17.72 -8.93 -1.27
N PHE A 228 -18.70 -8.37 -1.96
CA PHE A 228 -19.80 -7.66 -1.32
C PHE A 228 -20.79 -8.66 -0.69
N LYS A 229 -21.50 -8.26 0.37
CA LYS A 229 -22.56 -9.10 0.96
C LYS A 229 -23.67 -9.47 -0.03
N SER A 230 -23.92 -8.60 -1.01
CA SER A 230 -24.79 -8.84 -2.17
C SER A 230 -24.33 -9.98 -3.10
N GLY A 231 -23.17 -10.60 -2.86
CA GLY A 231 -22.60 -11.67 -3.68
C GLY A 231 -21.80 -11.20 -4.89
N ARG A 232 -21.78 -9.88 -5.19
CA ARG A 232 -20.92 -9.30 -6.23
C ARG A 232 -19.45 -9.39 -5.82
N THR A 233 -18.58 -9.72 -6.77
CA THR A 233 -17.14 -9.82 -6.57
C THR A 233 -16.40 -8.80 -7.45
N ARG A 234 -15.27 -8.29 -6.94
CA ARG A 234 -14.29 -7.51 -7.71
C ARG A 234 -12.93 -8.17 -7.51
N GLY A 235 -12.26 -8.51 -8.62
CA GLY A 235 -10.95 -9.18 -8.65
C GLY A 235 -10.38 -9.28 -10.06
#